data_AF-A0A2A2FJ29-F1
#
_entry.id   AF-A0A2A2FJ29-F1
#
_cell.length_a   1.000
_cell.length_b   1.000
_cell.length_c   1.000
_cell.angle_alpha   90.00
_cell.angle_beta   90.00
_cell.angle_gamma   90.00
#
_symmetry.space_group_name_H-M   'P 1'
#
loop_
_entity.id
_entity.type
_entity.pdbx_description
1 polymer ?
#
loop_
_entity_poly.entity_id
_entity_poly.type
_entity_poly.pdbx_seq_one_letter_code
_entity_poly.pdbx_strand_id
1 'polypeptide(L)'
;MSTRVEGRFGLSPERAWAAVVGAVTALLAVGSVVFPRIVYDRFLWRYFWGPVAADGQGAQCAVRDASGTELLGSSSACSAALEAGEVVAEPGYTTVSTVSYVVILLAMLIGVVFLLRRLEIGTELRFFYALFPFMLLGGALRTVEDAGIAAMRAGVEPLIPFPASALLISPFIYFTVFGVTLACVLAAYALADRGVTDDYARPLFAMGAVALAVAFGYLSYLSAATDYVQFYPIVLALTLGIATAATAVTWKLATASVPEVRQGTGAAGIVIIWGHAIDGVANVIGLNWMPALTGTANLVPKHVVNALIVDWTARLLPGSIVSVTGDAWPFLLVKLAAATFVVWVFNGEMFDESPRYTLLLLITVLAVGLGPGTRDMLRATFGI
;
A
#
# COMPACT_ATOMS: atom_id res chain seq x y z
N MET A 1 -28.24 4.49 -7.47
CA MET A 1 -28.18 5.41 -6.30
C MET A 1 -28.60 6.87 -6.59
N SER A 2 -28.77 7.33 -7.84
CA SER A 2 -28.98 8.77 -8.10
C SER A 2 -30.37 9.31 -7.67
N THR A 3 -31.43 8.51 -7.73
CA THR A 3 -32.81 9.04 -7.62
C THR A 3 -33.26 9.48 -6.22
N ARG A 4 -32.70 8.93 -5.13
CA ARG A 4 -33.14 9.28 -3.75
C ARG A 4 -32.49 10.53 -3.17
N VAL A 5 -31.25 10.83 -3.53
CA VAL A 5 -30.51 11.99 -2.99
C VAL A 5 -30.92 13.27 -3.71
N GLU A 6 -31.04 13.21 -5.04
CA GLU A 6 -31.52 14.33 -5.86
C GLU A 6 -32.94 14.76 -5.46
N GLY A 7 -33.84 13.79 -5.23
CA GLY A 7 -35.24 14.08 -4.85
C GLY A 7 -35.44 14.64 -3.44
N ARG A 8 -34.48 14.49 -2.52
CA ARG A 8 -34.64 14.91 -1.11
C ARG A 8 -33.84 16.15 -0.75
N PHE A 9 -32.72 16.41 -1.42
CA PHE A 9 -31.82 17.53 -1.09
C PHE A 9 -31.48 18.43 -2.29
N GLY A 10 -31.88 18.09 -3.52
CA GLY A 10 -31.55 18.88 -4.72
C GLY A 10 -30.05 18.95 -5.05
N LEU A 11 -29.24 18.07 -4.45
CA LEU A 11 -27.79 18.00 -4.66
C LEU A 11 -27.45 16.86 -5.62
N SER A 12 -26.60 17.13 -6.61
CA SER A 12 -26.00 16.08 -7.42
C SER A 12 -25.11 15.19 -6.54
N PRO A 13 -24.92 13.90 -6.89
CA PRO A 13 -24.08 12.98 -6.11
C PRO A 13 -22.64 13.51 -5.86
N GLU A 14 -22.05 14.18 -6.86
CA GLU A 14 -20.72 14.80 -6.75
C GLU A 14 -20.70 15.94 -5.72
N ARG A 15 -21.72 16.81 -5.72
CA ARG A 15 -21.86 17.90 -4.75
C ARG A 15 -22.12 17.37 -3.34
N ALA A 16 -22.94 16.32 -3.20
CA ALA A 16 -23.22 15.70 -1.93
C ALA A 16 -21.94 15.06 -1.34
N TRP A 17 -21.17 14.35 -2.16
CA TRP A 17 -19.87 13.80 -1.77
C TRP A 17 -18.89 14.89 -1.33
N ALA A 18 -18.75 15.95 -2.12
CA ALA A 18 -17.86 17.07 -1.80
C ALA A 18 -18.27 17.77 -0.50
N ALA A 19 -19.58 17.95 -0.26
CA ALA A 19 -20.09 18.54 0.97
C ALA A 19 -19.79 17.67 2.19
N VAL A 20 -19.96 16.34 2.10
CA VAL A 20 -19.66 15.42 3.20
C VAL A 20 -18.15 15.40 3.51
N VAL A 21 -17.30 15.21 2.50
CA VAL A 21 -15.83 15.20 2.67
C VAL A 21 -15.34 16.55 3.20
N GLY A 22 -15.87 17.65 2.66
CA GLY A 22 -15.55 19.00 3.09
C GLY A 22 -15.98 19.27 4.54
N ALA A 23 -17.18 18.85 4.93
CA ALA A 23 -17.68 19.01 6.30
C ALA A 23 -16.86 18.20 7.31
N VAL A 24 -16.53 16.95 7.01
CA VAL A 24 -15.67 16.12 7.88
C VAL A 24 -14.28 16.73 8.01
N THR A 25 -13.67 17.16 6.90
CA THR A 25 -12.37 17.81 6.91
C THR A 25 -12.38 19.10 7.73
N ALA A 26 -13.40 19.95 7.53
CA ALA A 26 -13.56 21.19 8.27
C ALA A 26 -13.79 20.94 9.77
N LEU A 27 -14.60 19.95 10.12
CA LEU A 27 -14.83 19.55 11.51
C LEU A 27 -13.54 19.11 12.19
N LEU A 28 -12.72 18.29 11.51
CA LEU A 28 -11.43 17.85 12.04
C LEU A 28 -10.45 19.03 12.16
N ALA A 29 -10.35 19.89 11.15
CA ALA A 29 -9.47 21.05 11.15
C ALA A 29 -9.83 22.06 12.25
N VAL A 30 -11.10 22.46 12.33
CA VAL A 30 -11.60 23.36 13.38
C VAL A 30 -11.47 22.70 14.74
N GLY A 31 -11.82 21.41 14.84
CA GLY A 31 -11.67 20.64 16.07
C GLY A 31 -10.23 20.57 16.57
N SER A 32 -9.24 20.43 15.68
CA SER A 32 -7.82 20.46 16.03
C SER A 32 -7.37 21.79 16.63
N VAL A 33 -7.98 22.90 16.21
CA VAL A 33 -7.66 24.24 16.72
C VAL A 33 -8.41 24.53 18.03
N VAL A 34 -9.70 24.21 18.08
CA VAL A 34 -10.57 24.52 19.24
C VAL A 34 -10.37 23.54 20.39
N PHE A 35 -10.13 22.26 20.09
CA PHE A 35 -9.97 21.18 21.06
C PHE A 35 -8.69 20.35 20.78
N PRO A 36 -7.49 20.97 20.83
CA PRO A 36 -6.24 20.33 20.39
C PRO A 36 -5.94 19.04 21.15
N ARG A 37 -6.18 18.98 22.47
CA ARG A 37 -5.93 17.78 23.26
C ARG A 37 -6.82 16.58 22.89
N ILE A 38 -8.04 16.84 22.43
CA ILE A 38 -9.01 15.79 22.13
C ILE A 38 -8.91 15.38 20.66
N VAL A 39 -8.97 16.36 19.76
CA VAL A 39 -9.07 16.11 18.32
C VAL A 39 -7.69 15.95 17.68
N TYR A 40 -6.73 16.80 18.05
CA TYR A 40 -5.38 16.68 17.51
C TYR A 40 -4.60 15.60 18.26
N ASP A 41 -4.21 15.83 19.52
CA ASP A 41 -3.29 14.94 20.25
C ASP A 41 -3.84 13.51 20.35
N ARG A 42 -5.02 13.33 20.94
CA ARG A 42 -5.60 12.00 21.23
C ARG A 42 -6.21 11.28 20.04
N PHE A 43 -6.44 11.96 18.92
CA PHE A 43 -7.05 11.36 17.72
C PHE A 43 -6.16 11.49 16.47
N LEU A 44 -6.05 12.68 15.86
CA LEU A 44 -5.29 12.84 14.61
C LEU A 44 -3.80 12.52 14.78
N TRP A 45 -3.17 13.06 15.82
CA TRP A 45 -1.77 12.80 16.12
C TRP A 45 -1.59 11.33 16.51
N ARG A 46 -2.33 10.83 17.51
CA ARG A 46 -2.17 9.44 17.99
C ARG A 46 -2.31 8.38 16.90
N TYR A 47 -3.29 8.53 15.99
CA TYR A 47 -3.63 7.46 15.03
C TYR A 47 -3.08 7.68 13.63
N PHE A 48 -2.63 8.88 13.28
CA PHE A 48 -2.21 9.21 11.91
C PHE A 48 -0.80 9.81 11.85
N TRP A 49 -0.53 10.89 12.58
CA TRP A 49 0.77 11.58 12.48
C TRP A 49 1.86 10.96 13.38
N GLY A 50 1.56 10.65 14.63
CA GLY A 50 2.49 10.04 15.59
C GLY A 50 3.12 8.73 15.09
N PRO A 51 2.34 7.78 14.52
CA PRO A 51 2.91 6.57 13.91
C PRO A 51 3.88 6.88 12.76
N VAL A 52 3.56 7.88 11.94
CA VAL A 52 4.39 8.34 10.82
C VAL A 52 5.67 9.01 11.34
N ALA A 53 5.57 9.81 12.39
CA ALA A 53 6.71 10.47 13.01
C ALA A 53 7.66 9.47 13.68
N ALA A 54 7.13 8.41 14.31
CA ALA A 54 7.93 7.33 14.86
C ALA A 54 8.61 6.49 13.76
N ASP A 55 7.85 6.08 12.73
CA ASP A 55 8.37 5.28 11.60
C ASP A 55 9.45 6.05 10.83
N GLY A 56 9.17 7.31 10.48
CA GLY A 56 10.03 8.18 9.67
C GLY A 56 11.30 8.66 10.35
N GLN A 57 11.45 8.40 11.65
CA GLN A 57 12.63 8.73 12.44
C GLN A 57 13.23 7.49 13.11
N GLY A 58 12.76 6.29 12.75
CA GLY A 58 13.29 5.02 13.26
C GLY A 58 13.11 4.78 14.76
N ALA A 59 12.13 5.44 15.39
CA ALA A 59 11.84 5.30 16.82
C ALA A 59 10.93 4.08 17.10
N GLN A 60 10.99 3.54 18.33
CA GLN A 60 10.08 2.48 18.77
C GLN A 60 8.66 3.02 18.98
N CYS A 61 8.55 4.22 19.54
CA CYS A 61 7.31 4.98 19.61
C CYS A 61 7.58 6.48 19.69
N ALA A 62 6.56 7.26 19.37
CA ALA A 62 6.49 8.69 19.64
C ALA A 62 5.52 8.93 20.79
N VAL A 63 5.87 9.82 21.71
CA VAL A 63 5.04 10.25 22.82
C VAL A 63 4.75 11.73 22.67
N ARG A 64 3.50 12.12 22.88
CA ARG A 64 3.08 13.52 22.84
C ARG A 64 2.54 13.97 24.19
N ASP A 65 3.12 15.06 24.65
CA ASP A 65 2.74 15.75 25.87
C ASP A 65 2.45 17.24 25.55
N ALA A 66 2.39 18.08 26.61
CA ALA A 66 2.19 19.51 26.43
C ALA A 66 3.43 20.26 25.92
N SER A 67 4.62 19.65 25.98
CA SER A 67 5.89 20.25 25.61
C SER A 67 6.32 19.93 24.17
N GLY A 68 5.81 18.85 23.58
CA GLY A 68 6.04 18.51 22.19
C GLY A 68 5.87 17.03 21.88
N THR A 69 6.73 16.52 20.99
CA THR A 69 6.81 15.10 20.66
C THR A 69 8.20 14.60 21.02
N GLU A 70 8.24 13.61 21.90
CA GLU A 70 9.45 12.88 22.29
C GLU A 70 9.50 11.53 21.57
N LEU A 71 10.68 11.13 21.11
CA LEU A 71 10.90 9.84 20.44
C LEU A 71 11.58 8.89 21.41
N LEU A 72 10.98 7.72 21.61
CA LEU A 72 11.51 6.70 22.51
C LEU A 72 12.09 5.53 21.70
N GLY A 73 13.27 5.06 22.14
CA GLY A 73 14.03 4.00 21.48
C GLY A 73 13.85 2.60 22.08
N SER A 74 13.06 2.44 23.16
CA SER A 74 12.85 1.15 23.83
C SER A 74 11.37 0.85 24.09
N SER A 75 11.01 -0.43 23.97
CA SER A 75 9.66 -0.91 24.24
C SER A 75 9.24 -0.70 25.69
N SER A 76 10.17 -0.84 26.65
CA SER A 76 9.90 -0.58 28.06
C SER A 76 9.56 0.88 28.35
N ALA A 77 10.23 1.83 27.67
CA ALA A 77 9.91 3.25 27.81
C ALA A 77 8.53 3.58 27.21
N CYS A 78 8.21 2.98 26.05
CA CYS A 78 6.89 3.11 25.44
C CYS A 78 5.77 2.60 26.35
N SER A 79 5.96 1.43 26.98
CA SER A 79 5.01 0.89 27.95
C SER A 79 4.86 1.78 29.19
N ALA A 80 5.95 2.32 29.72
CA ALA A 80 5.91 3.22 30.88
C ALA A 80 5.14 4.52 30.57
N ALA A 81 5.34 5.11 29.38
CA ALA A 81 4.60 6.29 28.93
C ALA A 81 3.09 5.98 28.76
N LEU A 82 2.76 4.80 28.22
CA LEU A 82 1.38 4.33 28.13
C LEU A 82 0.73 4.18 29.52
N GLU A 83 1.44 3.58 30.48
CA GLU A 83 0.98 3.40 31.87
C GLU A 83 0.82 4.74 32.60
N ALA A 84 1.67 5.73 32.28
CA ALA A 84 1.56 7.10 32.78
C ALA A 84 0.36 7.87 32.19
N GLY A 85 -0.37 7.29 31.23
CA GLY A 85 -1.54 7.89 30.61
C GLY A 85 -1.21 8.92 29.52
N GLU A 86 0.02 8.89 28.99
CA GLU A 86 0.47 9.77 27.92
C GLU A 86 -0.09 9.34 26.56
N VAL A 87 0.00 10.25 25.58
CA VAL A 87 -0.44 9.95 24.21
C VAL A 87 0.71 9.30 23.47
N VAL A 88 0.70 7.97 23.41
CA VAL A 88 1.73 7.17 22.73
C VAL A 88 1.23 6.68 21.37
N ALA A 89 2.12 6.73 20.38
CA ALA A 89 1.90 6.25 19.03
C ALA A 89 3.08 5.38 18.57
N GLU A 90 2.80 4.19 18.08
CA GLU A 90 3.79 3.22 17.59
C GLU A 90 3.76 3.15 16.05
N PRO A 91 4.90 2.85 15.38
CA PRO A 91 4.92 2.59 13.95
C PRO A 91 3.93 1.50 13.54
N GLY A 92 3.26 1.70 12.40
CA GLY A 92 2.28 0.74 11.88
C GLY A 92 0.84 1.20 12.07
N TYR A 93 -0.09 0.23 12.17
CA TYR A 93 -1.52 0.50 12.15
C TYR A 93 -2.20 -0.02 13.42
N THR A 94 -3.04 0.83 14.02
CA THR A 94 -4.02 0.43 15.04
C THR A 94 -5.32 -0.02 14.40
N THR A 95 -6.24 -0.64 15.15
CA THR A 95 -7.59 -0.91 14.67
C THR A 95 -8.33 0.37 14.26
N VAL A 96 -8.16 1.45 15.03
CA VAL A 96 -8.80 2.75 14.76
C VAL A 96 -8.28 3.33 13.45
N SER A 97 -6.96 3.38 13.25
CA SER A 97 -6.38 3.90 12.01
C SER A 97 -6.72 3.00 10.82
N THR A 98 -6.75 1.67 11.00
CA THR A 98 -7.13 0.72 9.94
C THR A 98 -8.55 0.96 9.45
N VAL A 99 -9.53 1.03 10.36
CA VAL A 99 -10.93 1.31 10.00
C VAL A 99 -11.06 2.70 9.37
N SER A 100 -10.38 3.70 9.94
CA SER A 100 -10.38 5.05 9.39
C SER A 100 -9.84 5.10 7.97
N TYR A 101 -8.75 4.39 7.68
CA TYR A 101 -8.19 4.29 6.33
C TYR A 101 -9.12 3.60 5.35
N VAL A 102 -9.84 2.57 5.75
CA VAL A 102 -10.86 1.95 4.90
C VAL A 102 -11.98 2.95 4.57
N VAL A 103 -12.47 3.70 5.57
CA VAL A 103 -13.52 4.72 5.35
C VAL A 103 -13.03 5.83 4.42
N ILE A 104 -11.82 6.35 4.66
CA ILE A 104 -11.19 7.37 3.81
C ILE A 104 -11.01 6.84 2.39
N LEU A 105 -10.48 5.62 2.23
CA LEU A 105 -10.27 4.99 0.93
C LEU A 105 -11.59 4.89 0.16
N LEU A 106 -12.65 4.34 0.76
CA LEU A 106 -13.96 4.21 0.12
C LEU A 106 -14.53 5.58 -0.29
N ALA A 107 -14.40 6.59 0.57
CA ALA A 107 -14.81 7.95 0.25
C ALA A 107 -14.00 8.53 -0.92
N MET A 108 -12.68 8.32 -0.93
CA MET A 108 -11.81 8.82 -2.01
C MET A 108 -12.04 8.07 -3.33
N LEU A 109 -12.30 6.76 -3.31
CA LEU A 109 -12.64 6.00 -4.51
C LEU A 109 -13.90 6.56 -5.21
N ILE A 110 -14.92 6.96 -4.44
CA ILE A 110 -16.08 7.67 -5.00
C ILE A 110 -15.66 8.97 -5.69
N GLY A 111 -14.78 9.75 -5.06
CA GLY A 111 -14.20 10.95 -5.65
C GLY A 111 -13.44 10.67 -6.95
N VAL A 112 -12.65 9.59 -6.99
CA VAL A 112 -11.93 9.15 -8.19
C VAL A 112 -12.91 8.74 -9.29
N VAL A 113 -14.02 8.06 -8.99
CA VAL A 113 -15.06 7.77 -9.99
C VAL A 113 -15.60 9.06 -10.61
N PHE A 114 -15.88 10.10 -9.82
CA PHE A 114 -16.32 11.39 -10.36
C PHE A 114 -15.23 12.06 -11.20
N LEU A 115 -13.98 12.01 -10.77
CA LEU A 115 -12.85 12.54 -11.52
C LEU A 115 -12.70 11.85 -12.88
N LEU A 116 -12.68 10.51 -12.91
CA LEU A 116 -12.58 9.74 -14.16
C LEU A 116 -13.76 10.01 -15.09
N ARG A 117 -14.98 10.19 -14.55
CA ARG A 117 -16.15 10.58 -15.35
C ARG A 117 -15.99 11.97 -15.95
N ARG A 118 -15.52 12.95 -15.17
CA ARG A 118 -15.31 14.34 -15.62
C ARG A 118 -14.20 14.46 -16.66
N LEU A 119 -13.15 13.64 -16.54
CA LEU A 119 -12.06 13.57 -17.51
C LEU A 119 -12.39 12.66 -18.70
N GLU A 120 -13.52 11.97 -18.67
CA GLU A 120 -13.96 10.97 -19.65
C GLU A 120 -13.02 9.77 -19.87
N ILE A 121 -12.01 9.58 -19.01
CA ILE A 121 -11.00 8.52 -19.11
C ILE A 121 -11.39 7.21 -18.42
N GLY A 122 -10.54 6.19 -18.55
CA GLY A 122 -10.58 4.97 -17.74
C GLY A 122 -11.75 4.04 -18.08
N THR A 123 -12.11 3.94 -19.36
CA THR A 123 -13.18 3.08 -19.87
C THR A 123 -12.67 1.76 -20.46
N GLU A 124 -11.36 1.64 -20.66
CA GLU A 124 -10.75 0.51 -21.37
C GLU A 124 -9.69 -0.20 -20.54
N LEU A 125 -9.56 -1.52 -20.73
CA LEU A 125 -8.62 -2.35 -19.96
C LEU A 125 -7.14 -1.98 -20.18
N ARG A 126 -6.79 -1.38 -21.32
CA ARG A 126 -5.42 -0.84 -21.52
C ARG A 126 -5.03 0.22 -20.47
N PHE A 127 -5.99 0.93 -19.88
CA PHE A 127 -5.74 1.87 -18.79
C PHE A 127 -5.20 1.17 -17.53
N PHE A 128 -5.72 -0.01 -17.20
CA PHE A 128 -5.22 -0.83 -16.09
C PHE A 128 -3.75 -1.21 -16.30
N TYR A 129 -3.40 -1.72 -17.48
CA TYR A 129 -2.01 -2.12 -17.77
C TYR A 129 -1.06 -0.92 -17.85
N ALA A 130 -1.52 0.22 -18.37
CA ALA A 130 -0.71 1.44 -18.42
C ALA A 130 -0.35 1.96 -17.02
N LEU A 131 -1.20 1.70 -16.01
CA LEU A 131 -0.97 2.07 -14.62
C LEU A 131 -0.12 1.08 -13.82
N PHE A 132 0.13 -0.12 -14.36
CA PHE A 132 0.85 -1.18 -13.65
C PHE A 132 2.19 -0.75 -13.04
N PRO A 133 3.08 -0.01 -13.74
CA PRO A 133 4.35 0.42 -13.15
C PRO A 133 4.19 1.34 -11.93
N PHE A 134 3.13 2.14 -11.86
CA PHE A 134 2.87 3.02 -10.71
C PHE A 134 2.47 2.23 -9.45
N MET A 135 1.86 1.06 -9.62
CA MET A 135 1.50 0.19 -8.49
C MET A 135 2.75 -0.42 -7.83
N LEU A 136 3.78 -0.72 -8.62
CA LEU A 136 5.10 -1.12 -8.13
C LEU A 136 5.86 0.08 -7.54
N LEU A 137 5.76 1.25 -8.18
CA LEU A 137 6.45 2.47 -7.77
C LEU A 137 6.12 2.86 -6.32
N GLY A 138 4.86 2.71 -5.89
CA GLY A 138 4.48 3.02 -4.51
C GLY A 138 5.26 2.21 -3.48
N GLY A 139 5.44 0.91 -3.69
CA GLY A 139 6.26 0.07 -2.81
C GLY A 139 7.74 0.41 -2.90
N ALA A 140 8.25 0.69 -4.11
CA ALA A 140 9.65 1.08 -4.30
C ALA A 140 9.99 2.41 -3.62
N LEU A 141 9.14 3.44 -3.72
CA LEU A 141 9.30 4.71 -3.02
C LEU A 141 9.23 4.54 -1.50
N ARG A 142 8.39 3.63 -1.00
CA ARG A 142 8.36 3.29 0.42
C ARG A 142 9.68 2.65 0.87
N THR A 143 10.30 1.79 0.05
CA THR A 143 11.62 1.21 0.32
C THR A 143 12.74 2.26 0.24
N VAL A 144 12.63 3.27 -0.63
CA VAL A 144 13.55 4.42 -0.65
C VAL A 144 13.53 5.19 0.67
N GLU A 145 12.34 5.38 1.26
CA GLU A 145 12.25 5.92 2.62
C GLU A 145 12.90 4.99 3.64
N ASP A 146 12.61 3.68 3.56
CA ASP A 146 13.14 2.71 4.54
C ASP A 146 14.69 2.72 4.51
N ALA A 147 15.29 2.91 3.31
CA ALA A 147 16.74 3.09 3.13
C ALA A 147 17.27 4.38 3.80
N GLY A 148 16.47 5.44 3.81
CA GLY A 148 16.76 6.67 4.56
C GLY A 148 16.81 6.41 6.08
N ILE A 149 15.93 5.55 6.60
CA ILE A 149 16.00 5.12 8.00
C ILE A 149 17.28 4.32 8.27
N ALA A 150 17.69 3.45 7.36
CA ALA A 150 18.95 2.73 7.47
C ALA A 150 20.16 3.68 7.47
N ALA A 151 20.16 4.71 6.63
CA ALA A 151 21.19 5.76 6.61
C ALA A 151 21.29 6.48 7.97
N MET A 152 20.14 6.87 8.56
CA MET A 152 20.13 7.53 9.88
C MET A 152 20.71 6.63 10.98
N ARG A 153 20.39 5.33 10.98
CA ARG A 153 20.98 4.37 11.94
C ARG A 153 22.49 4.23 11.77
N ALA A 154 23.00 4.42 10.55
CA ALA A 154 24.42 4.44 10.25
C ALA A 154 25.09 5.81 10.52
N GLY A 155 24.36 6.80 11.04
CA GLY A 155 24.87 8.15 11.30
C GLY A 155 25.03 9.01 10.05
N VAL A 156 24.35 8.66 8.95
CA VAL A 156 24.39 9.37 7.66
C VAL A 156 23.07 10.11 7.43
N GLU A 157 23.15 11.32 6.88
CA GLU A 157 21.96 12.10 6.52
C GLU A 157 21.22 11.43 5.34
N PRO A 158 19.90 11.14 5.46
CA PRO A 158 19.14 10.55 4.37
C PRO A 158 18.89 11.55 3.25
N LEU A 159 18.69 11.04 2.01
CA LEU A 159 18.39 11.89 0.85
C LEU A 159 17.15 12.77 1.06
N ILE A 160 16.15 12.25 1.77
CA ILE A 160 14.91 12.95 2.09
C ILE A 160 14.75 12.91 3.62
N PRO A 161 15.11 13.99 4.35
CA PRO A 161 14.97 14.01 5.80
C PRO A 161 13.51 14.20 6.24
N PHE A 162 13.21 13.80 7.47
CA PHE A 162 11.94 14.14 8.12
C PHE A 162 11.87 15.67 8.36
N PRO A 163 10.72 16.34 8.14
CA PRO A 163 9.38 15.81 7.90
C PRO A 163 9.03 15.52 6.43
N ALA A 164 9.90 15.84 5.45
CA ALA A 164 9.57 15.64 4.04
C ALA A 164 9.38 14.15 3.68
N SER A 165 10.15 13.26 4.31
CA SER A 165 10.02 11.81 4.15
C SER A 165 8.63 11.27 4.52
N ALA A 166 7.86 11.98 5.34
CA ALA A 166 6.50 11.60 5.71
C ALA A 166 5.59 11.41 4.48
N LEU A 167 5.85 12.13 3.37
CA LEU A 167 5.13 11.96 2.10
C LEU A 167 5.33 10.59 1.45
N LEU A 168 6.36 9.85 1.85
CA LEU A 168 6.67 8.49 1.41
C LEU A 168 6.24 7.44 2.44
N ILE A 169 5.59 7.83 3.55
CA ILE A 169 5.12 6.92 4.59
C ILE A 169 3.60 6.81 4.50
N SER A 170 3.04 5.64 4.79
CA SER A 170 1.59 5.47 4.87
C SER A 170 1.00 6.29 6.03
N PRO A 171 -0.16 6.95 5.84
CA PRO A 171 -1.03 6.89 4.66
C PRO A 171 -0.68 7.90 3.55
N PHE A 172 0.21 8.86 3.82
CA PHE A 172 0.49 9.99 2.92
C PHE A 172 1.02 9.56 1.56
N ILE A 173 1.80 8.47 1.50
CA ILE A 173 2.30 7.91 0.24
C ILE A 173 1.17 7.59 -0.75
N TYR A 174 -0.02 7.20 -0.29
CA TYR A 174 -1.15 6.95 -1.18
C TYR A 174 -1.58 8.22 -1.92
N PHE A 175 -1.58 9.37 -1.24
CA PHE A 175 -1.87 10.67 -1.85
C PHE A 175 -0.73 11.13 -2.76
N THR A 176 0.52 10.92 -2.35
CA THR A 176 1.71 11.26 -3.15
C THR A 176 1.72 10.49 -4.47
N VAL A 177 1.60 9.16 -4.41
CA VAL A 177 1.59 8.30 -5.61
C VAL A 177 0.37 8.60 -6.46
N PHE A 178 -0.82 8.79 -5.85
CA PHE A 178 -2.01 9.20 -6.61
C PHE A 178 -1.79 10.52 -7.35
N GLY A 179 -1.23 11.54 -6.71
CA GLY A 179 -0.96 12.83 -7.33
C GLY A 179 0.03 12.74 -8.49
N VAL A 180 1.13 12.00 -8.30
CA VAL A 180 2.13 11.72 -9.34
C VAL A 180 1.50 10.95 -10.51
N THR A 181 0.75 9.88 -10.22
CA THR A 181 0.05 9.09 -11.23
C THR A 181 -0.96 9.94 -11.99
N LEU A 182 -1.76 10.77 -11.30
CA LEU A 182 -2.73 11.65 -11.94
C LEU A 182 -2.03 12.67 -12.86
N ALA A 183 -0.92 13.27 -12.42
CA ALA A 183 -0.14 14.18 -13.25
C ALA A 183 0.38 13.47 -14.53
N CYS A 184 0.89 12.25 -14.39
CA CYS A 184 1.32 11.43 -15.54
C CYS A 184 0.14 11.04 -16.45
N VAL A 185 -1.02 10.70 -15.89
CA VAL A 185 -2.23 10.44 -16.68
C VAL A 185 -2.61 11.66 -17.50
N LEU A 186 -2.71 12.84 -16.87
CA LEU A 186 -3.05 14.08 -17.56
C LEU A 186 -2.01 14.43 -18.64
N ALA A 187 -0.71 14.24 -18.36
CA ALA A 187 0.34 14.44 -19.33
C ALA A 187 0.23 13.48 -20.53
N ALA A 188 -0.04 12.20 -20.28
CA ALA A 188 -0.17 11.18 -21.33
C ALA A 188 -1.36 11.46 -22.27
N TYR A 189 -2.51 11.85 -21.71
CA TYR A 189 -3.67 12.26 -22.51
C TYR A 189 -3.38 13.56 -23.29
N ALA A 190 -2.75 14.56 -22.65
CA ALA A 190 -2.38 15.80 -23.33
C ALA A 190 -1.38 15.58 -24.49
N LEU A 191 -0.48 14.60 -24.38
CA LEU A 191 0.44 14.22 -25.47
C LEU A 191 -0.31 13.56 -26.64
N ALA A 192 -1.25 12.67 -26.34
CA ALA A 192 -2.08 12.02 -27.34
C ALA A 192 -2.99 13.02 -28.06
N ASP A 193 -3.65 13.93 -27.32
CA ASP A 193 -4.54 14.96 -27.88
C ASP A 193 -3.80 15.95 -28.80
N ARG A 194 -2.51 16.19 -28.54
CA ARG A 194 -1.64 17.02 -29.38
C ARG A 194 -1.05 16.27 -30.58
N GLY A 195 -1.29 14.98 -30.71
CA GLY A 195 -0.72 14.13 -31.75
C GLY A 195 0.79 13.92 -31.61
N VAL A 196 1.35 14.11 -30.40
CA VAL A 196 2.78 13.85 -30.12
C VAL A 196 3.03 12.33 -30.02
N THR A 197 2.04 11.59 -29.55
CA THR A 197 2.06 10.13 -29.47
C THR A 197 0.78 9.55 -30.08
N ASP A 198 0.86 8.34 -30.64
CA ASP A 198 -0.30 7.66 -31.25
C ASP A 198 -1.40 7.31 -30.23
N ASP A 199 -1.03 7.13 -28.95
CA ASP A 199 -1.93 6.79 -27.86
C ASP A 199 -1.44 7.34 -26.50
N TYR A 200 -2.31 7.27 -25.48
CA TYR A 200 -1.98 7.66 -24.10
C TYR A 200 -1.34 6.51 -23.28
N ALA A 201 -1.56 5.25 -23.66
CA ALA A 201 -1.25 4.09 -22.83
C ALA A 201 0.26 3.82 -22.77
N ARG A 202 0.95 3.89 -23.91
CA ARG A 202 2.41 3.74 -24.02
C ARG A 202 3.17 4.83 -23.25
N PRO A 203 2.91 6.14 -23.45
CA PRO A 203 3.62 7.17 -22.70
C PRO A 203 3.32 7.09 -21.20
N LEU A 204 2.09 6.75 -20.80
CA LEU A 204 1.74 6.56 -19.39
C LEU A 204 2.54 5.41 -18.75
N PHE A 205 2.57 4.25 -19.41
CA PHE A 205 3.38 3.12 -18.96
C PHE A 205 4.86 3.48 -18.87
N ALA A 206 5.40 4.16 -19.89
CA ALA A 206 6.80 4.57 -19.95
C ALA A 206 7.16 5.51 -18.79
N MET A 207 6.33 6.51 -18.49
CA MET A 207 6.57 7.42 -17.35
C MET A 207 6.64 6.67 -16.02
N GLY A 208 5.70 5.74 -15.79
CA GLY A 208 5.71 4.92 -14.58
C GLY A 208 6.91 3.97 -14.52
N ALA A 209 7.28 3.35 -15.64
CA ALA A 209 8.42 2.45 -15.73
C ALA A 209 9.75 3.19 -15.51
N VAL A 210 9.91 4.40 -16.04
CA VAL A 210 11.07 5.26 -15.79
C VAL A 210 11.14 5.63 -14.32
N ALA A 211 10.03 6.08 -13.71
CA ALA A 211 10.01 6.41 -12.28
C ALA A 211 10.38 5.20 -11.41
N LEU A 212 9.87 4.02 -11.73
CA LEU A 212 10.21 2.77 -11.05
C LEU A 212 11.69 2.41 -11.23
N ALA A 213 12.22 2.53 -12.44
CA ALA A 213 13.63 2.27 -12.73
C ALA A 213 14.56 3.24 -11.98
N VAL A 214 14.16 4.51 -11.83
CA VAL A 214 14.89 5.49 -11.03
C VAL A 214 14.89 5.10 -9.55
N ALA A 215 13.73 4.73 -8.98
CA ALA A 215 13.65 4.31 -7.59
C ALA A 215 14.49 3.04 -7.32
N PHE A 216 14.39 2.03 -8.19
CA PHE A 216 15.19 0.80 -8.09
C PHE A 216 16.68 1.09 -8.29
N GLY A 217 17.04 1.91 -9.29
CA GLY A 217 18.42 2.31 -9.56
C GLY A 217 19.06 3.05 -8.39
N TYR A 218 18.30 3.89 -7.68
CA TYR A 218 18.77 4.55 -6.47
C TYR A 218 19.08 3.53 -5.35
N LEU A 219 18.20 2.55 -5.11
CA LEU A 219 18.45 1.48 -4.13
C LEU A 219 19.68 0.62 -4.52
N SER A 220 19.82 0.28 -5.80
CA SER A 220 21.01 -0.42 -6.30
C SER A 220 22.28 0.41 -6.15
N TYR A 221 22.22 1.73 -6.37
CA TYR A 221 23.33 2.64 -6.13
C TYR A 221 23.72 2.64 -4.65
N LEU A 222 22.75 2.75 -3.73
CA LEU A 222 23.03 2.70 -2.30
C LEU A 222 23.69 1.38 -1.89
N SER A 223 23.21 0.25 -2.40
CA SER A 223 23.85 -1.05 -2.11
C SER A 223 25.28 -1.15 -2.63
N ALA A 224 25.62 -0.49 -3.74
CA ALA A 224 26.97 -0.52 -4.29
C ALA A 224 27.91 0.50 -3.64
N ALA A 225 27.36 1.58 -3.08
CA ALA A 225 28.11 2.74 -2.61
C ALA A 225 28.16 2.87 -1.07
N THR A 226 27.40 2.06 -0.33
CA THR A 226 27.24 2.19 1.13
C THR A 226 27.21 0.83 1.82
N ASP A 227 27.59 0.80 3.11
CA ASP A 227 27.60 -0.42 3.91
C ASP A 227 26.26 -0.70 4.63
N TYR A 228 25.35 0.28 4.65
CA TYR A 228 24.06 0.19 5.36
C TYR A 228 22.91 -0.32 4.49
N VAL A 229 23.13 -0.51 3.18
CA VAL A 229 22.20 -1.17 2.26
C VAL A 229 22.90 -2.38 1.64
N GLN A 230 22.24 -3.53 1.68
CA GLN A 230 22.76 -4.80 1.13
C GLN A 230 22.11 -5.11 -0.22
N PHE A 231 22.51 -6.20 -0.87
CA PHE A 231 21.80 -6.72 -2.04
C PHE A 231 21.83 -8.26 -2.08
N TYR A 232 20.65 -8.85 -1.89
CA TYR A 232 20.40 -10.28 -1.90
C TYR A 232 19.59 -10.66 -3.14
N PRO A 233 20.22 -10.81 -4.33
CA PRO A 233 19.50 -11.10 -5.58
C PRO A 233 18.71 -12.42 -5.53
N ILE A 234 19.15 -13.36 -4.69
CA ILE A 234 18.44 -14.62 -4.47
C ILE A 234 17.05 -14.40 -3.86
N VAL A 235 16.88 -13.40 -2.98
CA VAL A 235 15.59 -13.06 -2.38
C VAL A 235 14.62 -12.61 -3.47
N LEU A 236 15.05 -11.67 -4.32
CA LEU A 236 14.25 -11.21 -5.45
C LEU A 236 13.85 -12.35 -6.40
N ALA A 237 14.82 -13.21 -6.75
CA ALA A 237 14.58 -14.35 -7.64
C ALA A 237 13.59 -15.36 -7.02
N LEU A 238 13.71 -15.67 -5.73
CA LEU A 238 12.80 -16.56 -5.02
C LEU A 238 11.40 -15.94 -4.89
N THR A 239 11.29 -14.65 -4.55
CA THR A 239 9.98 -13.98 -4.44
C THR A 239 9.25 -14.04 -5.77
N LEU A 240 9.89 -13.61 -6.86
CA LEU A 240 9.26 -13.60 -8.19
C LEU A 240 8.98 -15.02 -8.70
N GLY A 241 9.90 -15.97 -8.49
CA GLY A 241 9.76 -17.35 -8.92
C GLY A 241 8.60 -18.05 -8.22
N ILE A 242 8.54 -17.99 -6.88
CA ILE A 242 7.48 -18.63 -6.08
C ILE A 242 6.15 -17.93 -6.33
N ALA A 243 6.10 -16.59 -6.40
CA ALA A 243 4.86 -15.86 -6.69
C ALA A 243 4.30 -16.22 -8.08
N THR A 244 5.16 -16.35 -9.09
CA THR A 244 4.77 -16.77 -10.45
C THR A 244 4.27 -18.21 -10.47
N ALA A 245 4.97 -19.13 -9.80
CA ALA A 245 4.55 -20.53 -9.70
C ALA A 245 3.21 -20.67 -8.95
N ALA A 246 3.06 -19.98 -7.81
CA ALA A 246 1.82 -19.95 -7.03
C ALA A 246 0.66 -19.40 -7.87
N THR A 247 0.89 -18.30 -8.59
CA THR A 247 -0.10 -17.73 -9.51
C THR A 247 -0.51 -18.72 -10.60
N ALA A 248 0.44 -19.40 -11.24
CA ALA A 248 0.15 -20.38 -12.27
C ALA A 248 -0.69 -21.56 -11.74
N VAL A 249 -0.37 -22.05 -10.54
CA VAL A 249 -1.13 -23.10 -9.86
C VAL A 249 -2.53 -22.61 -9.50
N THR A 250 -2.65 -21.46 -8.84
CA THR A 250 -3.93 -20.87 -8.45
C THR A 250 -4.83 -20.61 -9.65
N TRP A 251 -4.28 -20.03 -10.73
CA TRP A 251 -5.02 -19.78 -11.96
C TRP A 251 -5.51 -21.06 -12.63
N LYS A 252 -4.66 -22.09 -12.69
CA LYS A 252 -5.02 -23.40 -13.24
C LYS A 252 -6.14 -24.05 -12.44
N LEU A 253 -6.07 -24.03 -11.11
CA LEU A 253 -7.10 -24.60 -10.23
C LEU A 253 -8.40 -23.80 -10.32
N ALA A 254 -8.34 -22.47 -10.21
CA ALA A 254 -9.50 -21.60 -10.27
C ALA A 254 -10.28 -21.74 -11.59
N THR A 255 -9.58 -21.75 -12.72
CA THR A 255 -10.22 -21.86 -14.04
C THR A 255 -10.63 -23.28 -14.43
N ALA A 256 -10.10 -24.31 -13.76
CA ALA A 256 -10.58 -25.68 -13.90
C ALA A 256 -11.91 -25.89 -13.17
N SER A 257 -12.07 -25.27 -12.00
CA SER A 257 -13.29 -25.37 -11.19
C SER A 257 -14.38 -24.38 -11.59
N VAL A 258 -14.02 -23.20 -12.09
CA VAL A 258 -14.94 -22.10 -12.40
C VAL A 258 -14.52 -21.42 -13.72
N PRO A 259 -14.98 -21.92 -14.88
CA PRO A 259 -14.61 -21.39 -16.20
C PRO A 259 -14.94 -19.89 -16.39
N GLU A 260 -15.92 -19.37 -15.65
CA GLU A 260 -16.37 -17.96 -15.67
C GLU A 260 -15.25 -16.98 -15.27
N VAL A 261 -14.29 -17.42 -14.44
CA VAL A 261 -13.09 -16.65 -14.08
C VAL A 261 -12.28 -16.25 -15.33
N ARG A 262 -12.29 -17.08 -16.39
CA ARG A 262 -11.59 -16.80 -17.64
C ARG A 262 -12.31 -15.77 -18.51
N GLN A 263 -13.63 -15.66 -18.38
CA GLN A 263 -14.47 -14.86 -19.28
C GLN A 263 -14.51 -13.38 -18.90
N GLY A 264 -14.22 -13.03 -17.65
CA GLY A 264 -14.31 -11.64 -17.18
C GLY A 264 -13.05 -10.81 -17.34
N THR A 265 -12.11 -10.94 -16.40
CA THR A 265 -10.92 -10.08 -16.36
C THR A 265 -9.80 -10.49 -17.32
N GLY A 266 -9.86 -11.69 -17.89
CA GLY A 266 -8.79 -12.24 -18.73
C GLY A 266 -7.40 -12.16 -18.07
N ALA A 267 -6.41 -11.62 -18.80
CA ALA A 267 -5.04 -11.45 -18.30
C ALA A 267 -4.92 -10.51 -17.08
N ALA A 268 -5.87 -9.58 -16.86
CA ALA A 268 -5.83 -8.70 -15.71
C ALA A 268 -6.04 -9.48 -14.40
N GLY A 269 -6.84 -10.54 -14.44
CA GLY A 269 -7.05 -11.44 -13.30
C GLY A 269 -5.76 -12.16 -12.89
N ILE A 270 -4.95 -12.59 -13.86
CA ILE A 270 -3.63 -13.20 -13.61
C ILE A 270 -2.72 -12.19 -12.91
N VAL A 271 -2.67 -10.94 -13.39
CA VAL A 271 -1.83 -9.89 -12.80
C VAL A 271 -2.27 -9.57 -11.37
N ILE A 272 -3.58 -9.56 -11.09
CA ILE A 272 -4.12 -9.36 -9.73
C ILE A 272 -3.66 -10.47 -8.80
N ILE A 273 -3.85 -11.74 -9.18
CA ILE A 273 -3.40 -12.87 -8.37
C ILE A 273 -1.90 -12.81 -8.16
N TRP A 274 -1.12 -12.48 -9.20
CA TRP A 274 0.33 -12.32 -9.12
C TRP A 274 0.75 -11.22 -8.15
N GLY A 275 0.08 -10.06 -8.17
CA GLY A 275 0.40 -8.98 -7.25
C GLY A 275 0.17 -9.34 -5.78
N HIS A 276 -0.89 -10.09 -5.49
CA HIS A 276 -1.15 -10.61 -4.14
C HIS A 276 -0.23 -11.79 -3.78
N ALA A 277 0.20 -12.58 -4.76
CA ALA A 277 1.18 -13.63 -4.57
C ALA A 277 2.56 -13.06 -4.19
N ILE A 278 3.00 -11.96 -4.82
CA ILE A 278 4.25 -11.27 -4.44
C ILE A 278 4.19 -10.86 -2.98
N ASP A 279 3.09 -10.24 -2.55
CA ASP A 279 2.92 -9.81 -1.16
C ASP A 279 2.97 -10.97 -0.16
N GLY A 280 2.22 -12.04 -0.45
CA GLY A 280 2.23 -13.24 0.37
C GLY A 280 3.60 -13.91 0.45
N VAL A 281 4.29 -14.04 -0.68
CA VAL A 281 5.62 -14.66 -0.75
C VAL A 281 6.69 -13.79 -0.13
N ALA A 282 6.65 -12.46 -0.31
CA ALA A 282 7.57 -11.54 0.33
C ALA A 282 7.48 -11.61 1.85
N ASN A 283 6.27 -11.76 2.39
CA ASN A 283 6.05 -12.00 3.82
C ASN A 283 6.59 -13.35 4.28
N VAL A 284 6.35 -14.43 3.53
CA VAL A 284 6.91 -15.76 3.84
C VAL A 284 8.43 -15.72 3.87
N ILE A 285 9.06 -15.15 2.84
CA ILE A 285 10.52 -15.08 2.76
C ILE A 285 11.04 -14.19 3.89
N GLY A 286 10.49 -12.99 4.02
CA GLY A 286 10.92 -11.97 4.97
C GLY A 286 10.84 -12.40 6.44
N LEU A 287 9.75 -13.05 6.83
CA LEU A 287 9.50 -13.45 8.22
C LEU A 287 10.15 -14.79 8.56
N ASN A 288 10.12 -15.77 7.65
CA ASN A 288 10.50 -17.15 7.99
C ASN A 288 11.86 -17.56 7.41
N TRP A 289 12.24 -17.07 6.22
CA TRP A 289 13.37 -17.62 5.47
C TRP A 289 14.60 -16.71 5.44
N MET A 290 14.44 -15.42 5.72
CA MET A 290 15.55 -14.46 5.73
C MET A 290 16.73 -14.86 6.63
N PRO A 291 16.52 -15.35 7.87
CA PRO A 291 17.63 -15.84 8.70
C PRO A 291 18.38 -17.00 8.06
N ALA A 292 17.67 -17.92 7.39
CA ALA A 292 18.28 -19.05 6.70
C ALA A 292 19.00 -18.65 5.41
N LEU A 293 18.49 -17.63 4.71
CA LEU A 293 19.03 -17.17 3.42
C LEU A 293 20.19 -16.17 3.57
N THR A 294 20.21 -15.38 4.63
CA THR A 294 21.13 -14.22 4.77
C THR A 294 21.79 -14.11 6.15
N GLY A 295 21.39 -14.93 7.11
CA GLY A 295 21.90 -14.88 8.49
C GLY A 295 21.23 -13.84 9.39
N THR A 296 20.32 -13.00 8.88
CA THR A 296 19.60 -11.98 9.67
C THR A 296 18.11 -11.93 9.36
N ALA A 297 17.29 -11.53 10.33
CA ALA A 297 15.88 -11.19 10.12
C ALA A 297 15.76 -9.71 9.75
N ASN A 298 14.86 -9.36 8.82
CA ASN A 298 14.74 -7.99 8.30
C ASN A 298 13.30 -7.48 8.16
N LEU A 299 12.28 -8.30 8.41
CA LEU A 299 10.87 -7.85 8.38
C LEU A 299 10.18 -8.05 9.71
N VAL A 300 9.26 -7.13 9.99
CA VAL A 300 8.31 -7.17 11.12
C VAL A 300 6.92 -6.86 10.56
N PRO A 301 5.86 -7.63 10.90
CA PRO A 301 4.52 -7.36 10.42
C PRO A 301 4.01 -5.99 10.89
N LYS A 302 3.66 -5.10 9.95
CA LYS A 302 3.13 -3.76 10.27
C LYS A 302 1.60 -3.68 10.27
N HIS A 303 0.91 -4.58 9.55
CA HIS A 303 -0.56 -4.56 9.43
C HIS A 303 -1.24 -5.46 10.44
N VAL A 304 -2.31 -4.98 11.06
CA VAL A 304 -3.11 -5.73 12.06
C VAL A 304 -3.56 -7.10 11.54
N VAL A 305 -4.01 -7.19 10.29
CA VAL A 305 -4.47 -8.47 9.71
C VAL A 305 -3.31 -9.45 9.50
N ASN A 306 -2.14 -8.95 9.09
CA ASN A 306 -0.95 -9.79 8.95
C ASN A 306 -0.48 -10.28 10.32
N ALA A 307 -0.33 -9.37 11.28
CA ALA A 307 0.01 -9.69 12.66
C ALA A 307 -1.00 -10.67 13.29
N LEU A 308 -2.29 -10.47 13.07
CA LEU A 308 -3.36 -11.37 13.52
C LEU A 308 -3.21 -12.77 12.89
N ILE A 309 -3.01 -12.88 11.58
CA ILE A 309 -2.86 -14.18 10.91
C ILE A 309 -1.62 -14.90 11.44
N VAL A 310 -0.50 -14.21 11.58
CA VAL A 310 0.75 -14.76 12.13
C VAL A 310 0.57 -15.22 13.57
N ASP A 311 0.04 -14.36 14.44
CA ASP A 311 -0.17 -14.65 15.86
C ASP A 311 -1.15 -15.81 16.09
N TRP A 312 -2.25 -15.86 15.34
CA TRP A 312 -3.22 -16.95 15.46
C TRP A 312 -2.71 -18.24 14.84
N THR A 313 -1.95 -18.18 13.75
CA THR A 313 -1.31 -19.37 13.16
C THR A 313 -0.31 -19.98 14.14
N ALA A 314 0.53 -19.15 14.77
CA ALA A 314 1.49 -19.59 15.78
C ALA A 314 0.81 -20.19 17.03
N ARG A 315 -0.42 -19.77 17.35
CA ARG A 315 -1.22 -20.30 18.47
C ARG A 315 -2.01 -21.56 18.13
N LEU A 316 -2.49 -21.70 16.89
CA LEU A 316 -3.40 -22.77 16.47
C LEU A 316 -2.69 -23.98 15.87
N LEU A 317 -1.54 -23.79 15.21
CA LEU A 317 -0.77 -24.91 14.67
C LEU A 317 0.16 -25.49 15.75
N PRO A 318 0.24 -26.83 15.87
CA PRO A 318 1.22 -27.48 16.73
C PRO A 318 2.64 -26.95 16.44
N GLY A 319 3.44 -26.74 17.49
CA GLY A 319 4.81 -26.22 17.35
C GLY A 319 5.70 -27.04 16.43
N SER A 320 5.42 -28.34 16.26
CA SER A 320 6.11 -29.22 15.30
C SER A 320 5.77 -28.94 13.83
N ILE A 321 4.62 -28.33 13.55
CA ILE A 321 4.22 -27.87 12.22
C ILE A 321 4.79 -26.47 11.99
N VAL A 322 4.63 -25.55 12.96
CA VAL A 322 5.16 -24.18 12.85
C VAL A 322 6.68 -24.16 12.72
N SER A 323 7.41 -25.05 13.39
CA SER A 323 8.87 -25.13 13.27
C SER A 323 9.36 -25.59 11.88
N VAL A 324 8.49 -26.23 11.10
CA VAL A 324 8.81 -26.77 9.77
C VAL A 324 8.22 -25.91 8.66
N THR A 325 6.97 -25.45 8.81
CA THR A 325 6.29 -24.62 7.81
C THR A 325 6.61 -23.15 7.99
N GLY A 326 6.79 -22.67 9.22
CA GLY A 326 6.72 -21.26 9.58
C GLY A 326 5.27 -20.75 9.62
N ASP A 327 5.06 -19.56 10.19
CA ASP A 327 3.74 -19.00 10.52
C ASP A 327 3.18 -18.03 9.47
N ALA A 328 4.03 -17.52 8.56
CA ALA A 328 3.62 -16.62 7.47
C ALA A 328 2.95 -17.28 6.24
N TRP A 329 3.02 -18.61 6.04
CA TRP A 329 2.43 -19.25 4.84
C TRP A 329 0.91 -19.12 4.69
N PRO A 330 0.11 -19.21 5.77
CA PRO A 330 -1.33 -18.96 5.68
C PRO A 330 -1.66 -17.57 5.12
N PHE A 331 -0.81 -16.56 5.32
CA PHE A 331 -0.99 -15.24 4.73
C PHE A 331 -1.00 -15.29 3.19
N LEU A 332 -0.07 -16.03 2.58
CA LEU A 332 -0.07 -16.26 1.13
C LEU A 332 -1.34 -16.96 0.66
N LEU A 333 -1.80 -18.01 1.35
CA LEU A 333 -3.01 -18.74 0.95
C LEU A 333 -4.27 -17.85 1.05
N VAL A 334 -4.39 -17.07 2.12
CA VAL A 334 -5.49 -16.10 2.29
C VAL A 334 -5.46 -15.04 1.19
N LYS A 335 -4.28 -14.51 0.86
CA LYS A 335 -4.09 -13.54 -0.23
C LYS A 335 -4.52 -14.10 -1.59
N LEU A 336 -4.08 -15.32 -1.92
CA LEU A 336 -4.44 -15.99 -3.17
C LEU A 336 -5.95 -16.27 -3.25
N ALA A 337 -6.55 -16.73 -2.15
CA ALA A 337 -7.99 -16.98 -2.07
C ALA A 337 -8.80 -15.68 -2.22
N ALA A 338 -8.42 -14.61 -1.51
CA ALA A 338 -9.07 -13.31 -1.60
C ALA A 338 -8.95 -12.69 -2.99
N ALA A 339 -7.74 -12.73 -3.59
CA ALA A 339 -7.51 -12.24 -4.94
C ALA A 339 -8.33 -13.03 -5.98
N THR A 340 -8.37 -14.36 -5.85
CA THR A 340 -9.16 -15.22 -6.74
C THR A 340 -10.66 -14.93 -6.60
N PHE A 341 -11.15 -14.75 -5.36
CA PHE A 341 -12.54 -14.39 -5.10
C PHE A 341 -12.91 -13.05 -5.75
N VAL A 342 -12.07 -12.03 -5.60
CA VAL A 342 -12.25 -10.74 -6.27
C VAL A 342 -12.34 -10.92 -7.77
N VAL A 343 -11.35 -11.61 -8.37
CA VAL A 343 -11.29 -11.84 -9.83
C VAL A 343 -12.53 -12.59 -10.32
N TRP A 344 -13.06 -13.52 -9.53
CA TRP A 344 -14.31 -14.23 -9.83
C TRP A 344 -15.54 -13.33 -9.77
N VAL A 345 -15.64 -12.45 -8.75
CA VAL A 345 -16.76 -11.50 -8.60
C VAL A 345 -16.81 -10.49 -9.74
N PHE A 346 -15.65 -9.99 -10.19
CA PHE A 346 -15.55 -9.05 -11.30
C PHE A 346 -15.55 -9.78 -12.66
N ASN A 347 -16.63 -10.49 -12.95
CA ASN A 347 -16.83 -11.15 -14.24
C ASN A 347 -17.05 -10.13 -15.38
N GLY A 348 -17.16 -10.61 -16.62
CA GLY A 348 -17.21 -9.75 -17.82
C GLY A 348 -18.45 -8.86 -17.84
N GLU A 349 -19.57 -9.37 -17.32
CA GLU A 349 -20.84 -8.67 -17.22
C GLU A 349 -20.71 -7.36 -16.45
N MET A 350 -19.98 -7.35 -15.32
CA MET A 350 -19.77 -6.14 -14.53
C MET A 350 -18.91 -5.10 -15.27
N PHE A 351 -17.98 -5.56 -16.11
CA PHE A 351 -17.18 -4.67 -16.96
C PHE A 351 -18.04 -4.03 -18.06
N ASP A 352 -18.95 -4.80 -18.67
CA ASP A 352 -19.85 -4.31 -19.71
C ASP A 352 -20.88 -3.31 -19.15
N GLU A 353 -21.43 -3.56 -17.95
CA GLU A 353 -22.39 -2.66 -17.31
C GLU A 353 -21.75 -1.38 -16.76
N SER A 354 -20.54 -1.50 -16.20
CA SER A 354 -19.92 -0.40 -15.42
C SER A 354 -18.39 -0.34 -15.56
N PRO A 355 -17.86 -0.08 -16.78
CA PRO A 355 -16.44 -0.27 -17.08
C PRO A 355 -15.50 0.55 -16.18
N ARG A 356 -15.82 1.82 -15.93
CA ARG A 356 -15.03 2.70 -15.04
C ARG A 356 -14.99 2.19 -13.60
N TYR A 357 -16.12 1.66 -13.10
CA TYR A 357 -16.22 1.17 -11.74
C TYR A 357 -15.43 -0.13 -11.57
N THR A 358 -15.62 -1.06 -12.51
CA THR A 358 -14.87 -2.32 -12.56
C THR A 358 -13.37 -2.07 -12.68
N LEU A 359 -12.93 -1.19 -13.59
CA LEU A 359 -11.50 -0.83 -13.73
C LEU A 359 -10.91 -0.23 -12.46
N LEU A 360 -11.62 0.71 -11.82
CA LEU A 360 -11.15 1.31 -10.58
C LEU A 360 -10.96 0.26 -9.48
N LEU A 361 -11.85 -0.73 -9.38
CA LEU A 361 -11.74 -1.80 -8.39
C LEU A 361 -10.61 -2.76 -8.71
N LEU A 362 -10.42 -3.16 -9.97
CA LEU A 362 -9.27 -3.97 -10.39
C LEU A 362 -7.95 -3.26 -10.09
N ILE A 363 -7.85 -1.96 -10.41
CA ILE A 363 -6.69 -1.11 -10.08
C ILE A 363 -6.46 -1.08 -8.56
N THR A 364 -7.52 -0.85 -7.79
CA THR A 364 -7.44 -0.76 -6.32
C THR A 364 -6.97 -2.07 -5.71
N VAL A 365 -7.55 -3.21 -6.13
CA VAL A 365 -7.18 -4.51 -5.58
C VAL A 365 -5.74 -4.87 -5.96
N LEU A 366 -5.31 -4.58 -7.19
CA LEU A 366 -3.92 -4.80 -7.59
C LEU A 366 -2.97 -3.91 -6.78
N ALA A 367 -3.30 -2.63 -6.57
CA ALA A 367 -2.48 -1.71 -5.78
C ALA A 367 -2.36 -2.14 -4.30
N VAL A 368 -3.43 -2.70 -3.71
CA VAL A 368 -3.41 -3.23 -2.33
C VAL A 368 -2.54 -4.49 -2.20
N GLY A 369 -2.34 -5.25 -3.29
CA GLY A 369 -1.38 -6.36 -3.32
C GLY A 369 0.06 -5.87 -3.59
N LEU A 370 0.26 -5.19 -4.72
CA LEU A 370 1.59 -4.79 -5.18
C LEU A 370 2.26 -3.70 -4.33
N GLY A 371 1.50 -2.79 -3.71
CA GLY A 371 2.04 -1.76 -2.84
C GLY A 371 2.87 -2.35 -1.70
N PRO A 372 2.26 -3.10 -0.76
CA PRO A 372 3.00 -3.78 0.30
C PRO A 372 3.94 -4.86 -0.26
N GLY A 373 3.53 -5.64 -1.26
CA GLY A 373 4.37 -6.72 -1.77
C GLY A 373 5.67 -6.26 -2.41
N THR A 374 5.64 -5.15 -3.16
CA THR A 374 6.86 -4.58 -3.75
C THR A 374 7.75 -3.97 -2.67
N ARG A 375 7.17 -3.30 -1.67
CA ARG A 375 7.94 -2.77 -0.55
C ARG A 375 8.65 -3.89 0.20
N ASP A 376 7.93 -4.92 0.63
CA ASP A 376 8.46 -6.02 1.43
C ASP A 376 9.51 -6.81 0.63
N MET A 377 9.25 -7.08 -0.65
CA MET A 377 10.20 -7.74 -1.55
C MET A 377 11.49 -6.93 -1.71
N LEU A 378 11.40 -5.62 -2.00
CA LEU A 378 12.57 -4.78 -2.21
C LEU A 378 13.32 -4.53 -0.91
N ARG A 379 12.61 -4.27 0.19
CA ARG A 379 13.20 -4.14 1.53
C ARG A 379 13.98 -5.40 1.91
N ALA A 380 13.41 -6.57 1.65
CA ALA A 380 14.08 -7.83 1.91
C ALA A 380 15.31 -8.06 1.00
N THR A 381 15.16 -7.72 -0.28
CA THR A 381 16.25 -7.79 -1.28
C THR A 381 17.41 -6.86 -0.91
N PHE A 382 17.13 -5.67 -0.40
CA PHE A 382 18.14 -4.67 -0.07
C PHE A 382 18.61 -4.71 1.40
N GLY A 383 18.11 -5.65 2.21
CA GLY A 383 18.53 -5.83 3.61
C GLY A 383 18.23 -4.64 4.53
N ILE A 384 17.12 -3.94 4.28
CA ILE A 384 16.72 -2.70 4.99
C ILE A 384 15.76 -2.98 6.14
#